data_AF-A0A2D4NQ43-F1
#
_entry.id   AF-A0A2D4NQ43-F1
#
_cell.length_a   1.000
_cell.length_b   1.000
_cell.length_c   1.000
_cell.angle_alpha   90.00
_cell.angle_beta   90.00
_cell.angle_gamma   90.00
#
_symmetry.space_group_name_H-M   'P 1'
#
loop_
_entity.id
_entity.type
_entity.pdbx_description
1 polymer ?
#
loop_
_entity_poly.entity_id
_entity_poly.type
_entity_poly.pdbx_seq_one_letter_code
_entity_poly.pdbx_strand_id
1 'polypeptide(L)'
;QDYYCILSSLQVQLYEDFAKSRAKCDVDETVSAASLTEETEKPKLKATGHVFQALQYLRKLCNHPALVLTAHHPEHKRITEKLGAENSSLHDIQHAPKLSALKQLLLDCGLGNGGSPESGTETIVAQHRILIFCQLKSMLDIVEHDLLKPHLPSVTYLRLDGSIPAGQRHSIVSRFNNDPSIDVLLLTTHVGGLGLNLTGADTVVFVEHDWNPMKDLQAMDRAHRIGQKRVVN
;
A
#
# COMPACT_ATOMS: atom_id res chain seq x y z
N GLN A 1 15.40 3.68 -2.72
CA GLN A 1 15.63 2.77 -3.86
C GLN A 1 14.28 2.37 -4.44
N ASP A 2 14.15 2.24 -5.76
CA ASP A 2 12.91 1.77 -6.38
C ASP A 2 12.89 0.24 -6.43
N TYR A 3 11.81 -0.37 -5.94
CA TYR A 3 11.57 -1.81 -6.03
C TYR A 3 10.43 -2.07 -7.02
N TYR A 4 10.77 -2.62 -8.19
CA TYR A 4 9.79 -2.88 -9.25
C TYR A 4 9.09 -4.22 -9.06
N CYS A 5 7.79 -4.27 -9.36
CA CYS A 5 7.00 -5.49 -9.39
C CYS A 5 6.13 -5.51 -10.65
N ILE A 6 5.86 -6.71 -11.15
CA ILE A 6 5.00 -6.94 -12.32
C ILE A 6 3.58 -7.21 -11.82
N LEU A 7 2.56 -6.66 -12.50
CA LEU A 7 1.15 -6.87 -12.15
C LEU A 7 0.76 -8.36 -12.19
N SER A 8 -0.11 -8.78 -11.27
CA SER A 8 -0.68 -10.13 -11.28
C SER A 8 -1.68 -10.30 -12.42
N SER A 9 -1.99 -11.55 -12.76
CA SER A 9 -3.02 -11.85 -13.78
C SER A 9 -4.38 -11.24 -13.42
N LEU A 10 -4.74 -11.21 -12.14
CA LEU A 10 -5.98 -10.58 -11.68
C LEU A 10 -5.93 -9.05 -11.84
N GLN A 11 -4.80 -8.41 -11.52
CA GLN A 11 -4.64 -6.97 -11.73
C GLN A 11 -4.73 -6.58 -13.20
N VAL A 12 -4.08 -7.34 -14.08
CA VAL A 12 -4.15 -7.13 -15.53
C VAL A 12 -5.59 -7.29 -16.04
N GLN A 13 -6.29 -8.35 -15.61
CA GLN A 13 -7.68 -8.56 -15.99
C GLN A 13 -8.57 -7.38 -15.59
N LEU A 14 -8.47 -6.90 -14.34
CA LEU A 14 -9.25 -5.76 -13.86
C LEU A 14 -8.90 -4.45 -14.57
N TYR A 15 -7.63 -4.27 -14.91
CA TYR A 15 -7.18 -3.12 -15.70
C TYR A 15 -7.83 -3.13 -17.09
N GLU A 16 -7.84 -4.28 -17.77
CA GLU A 16 -8.47 -4.41 -19.09
C GLU A 16 -9.99 -4.23 -19.04
N ASP A 17 -10.66 -4.82 -18.05
CA ASP A 17 -12.10 -4.66 -17.83
C ASP A 17 -12.44 -3.17 -17.62
N PHE A 18 -11.65 -2.48 -16.79
CA PHE A 18 -11.78 -1.05 -16.56
C PHE A 18 -11.58 -0.23 -17.86
N ALA A 19 -10.52 -0.50 -18.62
CA ALA A 19 -10.23 0.19 -19.87
C ALA A 19 -11.34 0.01 -20.91
N LYS A 20 -11.87 -1.22 -21.05
CA LYS A 20 -12.99 -1.52 -21.96
C LYS A 20 -14.26 -0.78 -21.56
N SER A 21 -14.57 -0.72 -20.26
CA SER A 21 -15.75 0.02 -19.78
C SER A 21 -15.66 1.52 -20.08
N ARG A 22 -14.47 2.12 -19.95
CA ARG A 22 -14.23 3.54 -20.26
C ARG A 22 -14.32 3.83 -21.75
N ALA A 23 -13.71 2.99 -22.57
CA ALA A 23 -13.80 3.11 -24.03
C ALA A 23 -15.27 3.07 -24.50
N LYS A 24 -16.09 2.20 -23.88
CA LYS A 24 -17.53 2.15 -24.17
C LYS A 24 -18.25 3.44 -23.78
N CYS A 25 -17.96 4.00 -22.59
CA CYS A 25 -18.54 5.28 -22.17
C CYS A 25 -18.15 6.44 -23.10
N ASP A 26 -16.90 6.54 -23.51
CA ASP A 26 -16.44 7.61 -24.41
C ASP A 26 -17.11 7.52 -25.79
N VAL A 27 -17.32 6.31 -26.31
CA VAL A 27 -18.08 6.08 -27.55
C VAL A 27 -19.54 6.49 -27.37
N ASP A 28 -20.20 6.07 -26.28
CA ASP A 28 -21.59 6.41 -26.00
C ASP A 28 -21.78 7.94 -25.80
N GLU A 29 -20.83 8.63 -25.16
CA GLU A 29 -20.82 10.10 -25.05
C GLU A 29 -20.65 10.78 -26.42
N THR A 30 -19.76 10.26 -27.28
CA THR A 30 -19.52 10.82 -28.62
C THR A 30 -20.72 10.63 -29.54
N VAL A 31 -21.36 9.45 -29.51
CA VAL A 31 -22.60 9.17 -30.28
C VAL A 31 -23.77 10.03 -29.78
N SER A 32 -23.88 10.21 -28.47
CA SER A 32 -24.90 11.09 -27.87
C SER A 32 -24.67 12.56 -28.21
N ALA A 33 -23.40 13.02 -28.24
CA ALA A 33 -23.04 14.38 -28.63
C ALA A 33 -23.24 14.63 -30.14
N ALA A 34 -22.98 13.64 -30.99
CA ALA A 34 -23.24 13.72 -32.43
C ALA A 34 -24.74 13.79 -32.77
N SER A 35 -25.62 13.47 -31.82
CA SER A 35 -27.08 13.54 -31.96
C SER A 35 -27.68 14.92 -31.61
N LEU A 36 -26.86 15.86 -31.12
CA LEU A 36 -27.28 17.22 -30.75
C LEU A 36 -26.40 18.23 -31.49
N THR A 37 -26.97 18.89 -32.51
CA THR A 37 -26.34 19.99 -33.25
C THR A 37 -26.10 21.21 -32.36
N GLU A 38 -24.92 21.80 -32.53
CA GLU A 38 -24.49 23.20 -32.31
C GLU A 38 -24.93 23.89 -31.00
N GLU A 39 -23.99 24.09 -30.06
CA GLU A 39 -23.50 25.42 -29.64
C GLU A 39 -22.70 25.41 -28.32
N THR A 40 -21.67 26.27 -28.29
CA THR A 40 -20.93 26.84 -27.14
C THR A 40 -19.94 25.98 -26.34
N GLU A 41 -18.65 26.21 -26.65
CA GLU A 41 -17.49 25.87 -25.82
C GLU A 41 -17.51 26.62 -24.47
N LYS A 42 -17.61 25.85 -23.37
CA LYS A 42 -16.99 26.18 -22.08
C LYS A 42 -16.21 24.96 -21.61
N PRO A 43 -15.03 25.11 -20.98
CA PRO A 43 -14.24 23.96 -20.54
C PRO A 43 -15.02 23.16 -19.50
N LYS A 44 -15.26 21.88 -19.77
CA LYS A 44 -16.06 20.96 -18.94
C LYS A 44 -15.39 20.71 -17.58
N LEU A 45 -15.79 21.46 -16.53
CA LEU A 45 -15.42 21.16 -15.14
C LEU A 45 -15.83 19.73 -14.68
N LYS A 46 -16.76 19.07 -15.38
CA LYS A 46 -17.18 17.69 -15.09
C LYS A 46 -16.20 16.62 -15.58
N ALA A 47 -15.47 16.88 -16.67
CA ALA A 47 -14.57 15.90 -17.27
C ALA A 47 -13.36 15.59 -16.36
N THR A 48 -12.89 16.59 -15.59
CA THR A 48 -11.75 16.44 -14.67
C THR A 48 -12.05 15.48 -13.51
N GLY A 49 -13.28 15.47 -13.00
CA GLY A 49 -13.71 14.54 -11.94
C GLY A 49 -13.67 13.08 -12.38
N HIS A 50 -14.08 12.80 -13.62
CA HIS A 50 -14.07 11.45 -14.17
C HIS A 50 -12.66 10.89 -14.39
N VAL A 51 -11.70 11.74 -14.82
CA VAL A 51 -10.30 11.36 -14.98
C VAL A 51 -9.64 11.10 -13.63
N PHE A 52 -9.86 11.98 -12.64
CA PHE A 52 -9.28 11.78 -11.31
C PHE A 52 -9.81 10.51 -10.63
N GLN A 53 -11.11 10.23 -10.77
CA GLN A 53 -11.69 8.98 -10.26
C GLN A 53 -11.12 7.74 -10.97
N ALA A 54 -10.81 7.83 -12.27
CA ALA A 54 -10.11 6.77 -13.00
C ALA A 54 -8.69 6.54 -12.45
N LEU A 55 -7.92 7.61 -12.28
CA LEU A 55 -6.57 7.55 -11.73
C LEU A 55 -6.56 6.98 -10.31
N GLN A 56 -7.56 7.33 -9.49
CA GLN A 56 -7.74 6.75 -8.16
C GLN A 56 -8.03 5.25 -8.20
N TYR A 57 -8.87 4.80 -9.13
CA TYR A 57 -9.13 3.37 -9.34
C TYR A 57 -7.84 2.63 -9.71
N LEU A 58 -7.14 3.11 -10.74
CA LEU A 58 -5.90 2.50 -11.23
C LEU A 58 -4.83 2.45 -10.14
N ARG A 59 -4.66 3.54 -9.39
CA ARG A 59 -3.71 3.59 -8.26
C ARG A 59 -4.04 2.54 -7.20
N LYS A 60 -5.31 2.40 -6.82
CA LYS A 60 -5.75 1.37 -5.86
C LYS A 60 -5.51 -0.04 -6.38
N LEU A 61 -5.84 -0.28 -7.66
CA LEU A 61 -5.66 -1.57 -8.31
C LEU A 61 -4.18 -2.00 -8.33
N CYS A 62 -3.27 -1.07 -8.63
CA CYS A 62 -1.81 -1.31 -8.59
C CYS A 62 -1.30 -1.68 -7.19
N ASN A 63 -2.03 -1.33 -6.13
CA ASN A 63 -1.67 -1.70 -4.76
C ASN A 63 -2.25 -3.06 -4.38
N HIS A 64 -3.56 -3.25 -4.55
CA HIS A 64 -4.23 -4.51 -4.24
C HIS A 64 -5.61 -4.60 -4.92
N PRO A 65 -5.98 -5.73 -5.55
CA PRO A 65 -7.30 -5.92 -6.16
C PRO A 65 -8.48 -5.68 -5.20
N ALA A 66 -8.37 -6.10 -3.93
CA ALA A 66 -9.40 -5.87 -2.91
C ALA A 66 -9.73 -4.38 -2.65
N LEU A 67 -8.83 -3.44 -2.99
CA LEU A 67 -9.10 -2.01 -2.83
C LEU A 67 -10.09 -1.46 -3.87
N VAL A 68 -10.30 -2.19 -4.97
CA VAL A 68 -11.26 -1.83 -6.03
C VAL A 68 -12.43 -2.80 -6.13
N LEU A 69 -12.19 -4.09 -5.91
CA LEU A 69 -13.19 -5.15 -5.88
C LEU A 69 -13.99 -5.14 -4.56
N THR A 70 -14.70 -4.04 -4.32
CA THR A 70 -15.68 -3.93 -3.24
C THR A 70 -17.00 -4.58 -3.66
N ALA A 71 -17.92 -4.79 -2.71
CA ALA A 71 -19.25 -5.35 -3.00
C ALA A 71 -20.07 -4.54 -4.04
N HIS A 72 -19.73 -3.27 -4.28
CA HIS A 72 -20.36 -2.42 -5.29
C HIS A 72 -19.68 -2.48 -6.66
N HIS A 73 -18.57 -3.19 -6.80
CA HIS A 73 -17.86 -3.29 -8.07
C HIS A 73 -18.65 -4.17 -9.06
N PRO A 74 -18.85 -3.74 -10.32
CA PRO A 74 -19.62 -4.51 -11.32
C PRO A 74 -19.14 -5.95 -11.48
N GLU A 75 -17.82 -6.13 -11.49
CA GLU A 75 -17.18 -7.45 -11.65
C GLU A 75 -17.02 -8.25 -10.35
N HIS A 76 -17.46 -7.73 -9.19
CA HIS A 76 -17.22 -8.37 -7.88
C HIS A 76 -17.70 -9.83 -7.85
N LYS A 77 -18.95 -10.06 -8.23
CA LYS A 77 -19.56 -11.39 -8.20
C LYS A 77 -18.83 -12.38 -9.13
N ARG A 78 -18.60 -11.96 -10.38
CA ARG A 78 -17.92 -12.77 -11.41
C ARG A 78 -16.52 -13.18 -10.96
N ILE A 79 -15.74 -12.23 -10.43
CA ILE A 79 -14.36 -12.51 -10.00
C ILE A 79 -14.35 -13.38 -8.74
N THR A 80 -15.25 -13.12 -7.77
CA THR A 80 -15.32 -13.93 -6.54
C THR A 80 -15.66 -15.39 -6.85
N GLU A 81 -16.60 -15.62 -7.76
CA GLU A 81 -16.95 -16.98 -8.23
C GLU A 81 -15.77 -17.65 -8.95
N LYS A 82 -15.06 -16.91 -9.82
CA LYS A 82 -13.86 -17.42 -10.51
C LYS A 82 -12.76 -17.81 -9.52
N LEU A 83 -12.44 -16.95 -8.56
CA LEU A 83 -11.43 -17.23 -7.54
C LEU A 83 -11.83 -18.44 -6.67
N GLY A 84 -13.12 -18.54 -6.32
CA GLY A 84 -13.65 -19.70 -5.62
C GLY A 84 -13.48 -21.01 -6.40
N ALA A 85 -13.68 -20.99 -7.72
CA ALA A 85 -13.45 -22.15 -8.59
C ALA A 85 -11.96 -22.54 -8.67
N GLU A 86 -11.06 -21.56 -8.52
CA GLU A 86 -9.61 -21.75 -8.49
C GLU A 86 -9.06 -22.06 -7.08
N ASN A 87 -9.93 -22.24 -6.07
CA ASN A 87 -9.57 -22.39 -4.64
C ASN A 87 -8.65 -21.26 -4.13
N SER A 88 -8.86 -20.04 -4.61
CA SER A 88 -8.11 -18.86 -4.21
C SER A 88 -9.03 -17.82 -3.58
N SER A 89 -8.48 -17.02 -2.67
CA SER A 89 -9.12 -15.86 -2.08
C SER A 89 -8.60 -14.56 -2.70
N LEU A 90 -9.45 -13.53 -2.73
CA LEU A 90 -9.06 -12.18 -3.13
C LEU A 90 -7.92 -11.61 -2.25
N HIS A 91 -7.78 -12.13 -1.04
CA HIS A 91 -6.77 -11.77 -0.05
C HIS A 91 -5.49 -12.60 -0.14
N ASP A 92 -5.37 -13.50 -1.12
CA ASP A 92 -4.13 -14.25 -1.31
C ASP A 92 -3.03 -13.33 -1.85
N ILE A 93 -1.85 -13.41 -1.23
CA ILE A 93 -0.68 -12.58 -1.54
C ILE A 93 -0.25 -12.62 -3.02
N GLN A 94 -0.56 -13.71 -3.73
CA GLN A 94 -0.25 -13.89 -5.15
C GLN A 94 -0.96 -12.88 -6.07
N HIS A 95 -2.12 -12.36 -5.63
CA HIS A 95 -2.87 -11.37 -6.41
C HIS A 95 -2.34 -9.95 -6.24
N ALA A 96 -1.45 -9.73 -5.26
CA ALA A 96 -0.86 -8.44 -4.93
C ALA A 96 0.68 -8.53 -4.92
N PRO A 97 1.31 -8.34 -6.09
CA PRO A 97 2.77 -8.41 -6.25
C PRO A 97 3.55 -7.49 -5.32
N LYS A 98 2.98 -6.33 -4.94
CA LYS A 98 3.57 -5.45 -3.94
C LYS A 98 3.71 -6.08 -2.56
N LEU A 99 2.73 -6.90 -2.13
CA LEU A 99 2.84 -7.62 -0.86
C LEU A 99 3.90 -8.72 -0.94
N SER A 100 4.00 -9.41 -2.09
CA SER A 100 5.05 -10.40 -2.32
C SER A 100 6.44 -9.76 -2.30
N ALA A 101 6.60 -8.60 -2.96
CA ALA A 101 7.84 -7.81 -2.91
C ALA A 101 8.15 -7.31 -1.50
N LEU A 102 7.14 -6.80 -0.78
CA LEU A 102 7.29 -6.37 0.60
C LEU A 102 7.71 -7.53 1.51
N LYS A 103 7.10 -8.71 1.36
CA LYS A 103 7.51 -9.93 2.08
C LYS A 103 8.99 -10.22 1.88
N GLN A 104 9.44 -10.22 0.62
CA GLN A 104 10.84 -10.49 0.31
C GLN A 104 11.76 -9.44 0.93
N LEU A 105 11.39 -8.16 0.85
CA LEU A 105 12.15 -7.07 1.46
C LEU A 105 12.25 -7.23 2.99
N LEU A 106 11.17 -7.61 3.66
CA LEU A 106 11.18 -7.86 5.11
C LEU A 106 12.12 -9.04 5.46
N LEU A 107 12.09 -10.12 4.67
CA LEU A 107 13.00 -11.27 4.84
C LEU A 107 14.47 -10.87 4.61
N ASP A 108 14.75 -10.09 3.56
CA ASP A 108 16.08 -9.57 3.23
C ASP A 108 16.62 -8.65 4.34
N CYS A 109 15.71 -7.97 5.05
CA CYS A 109 16.01 -7.17 6.25
C CYS A 109 16.19 -8.00 7.54
N GLY A 110 16.13 -9.33 7.45
CA GLY A 110 16.31 -10.24 8.59
C GLY A 110 15.06 -10.44 9.44
N LEU A 111 13.88 -10.03 8.99
CA LEU A 111 12.61 -10.23 9.70
C LEU A 111 11.92 -11.52 9.25
N GLY A 112 11.22 -12.21 10.15
CA GLY A 112 10.36 -13.35 9.77
C GLY A 112 11.04 -14.72 9.70
N ASN A 113 12.36 -14.79 9.83
CA ASN A 113 13.03 -16.06 10.10
C ASN A 113 12.69 -16.49 11.53
N GLY A 114 11.80 -17.47 11.69
CA GLY A 114 11.47 -18.08 12.99
C GLY A 114 12.60 -18.91 13.61
N GLY A 115 13.86 -18.59 13.31
CA GLY A 115 15.04 -19.32 13.73
C GLY A 115 15.35 -19.05 15.19
N SER A 116 15.26 -20.11 16.00
CA SER A 116 16.02 -20.17 17.26
C SER A 116 17.50 -20.00 16.93
N PRO A 117 18.30 -19.34 17.79
CA PRO A 117 19.71 -19.01 17.54
C PRO A 117 20.67 -20.22 17.52
N GLU A 118 20.19 -21.43 17.20
CA GLU A 118 20.91 -22.70 17.39
C GLU A 118 21.32 -23.42 16.10
N SER A 119 20.99 -22.91 14.91
CA SER A 119 21.49 -23.52 13.66
C SER A 119 22.75 -22.79 13.18
N GLY A 120 23.91 -23.34 13.56
CA GLY A 120 25.27 -22.75 13.45
C GLY A 120 25.83 -22.49 12.05
N THR A 121 25.02 -22.07 11.08
CA THR A 121 25.44 -21.51 9.79
C THR A 121 24.47 -20.40 9.37
N GLU A 122 24.31 -19.39 10.22
CA GLU A 122 23.51 -18.21 9.90
C GLU A 122 24.42 -17.10 9.38
N THR A 123 24.23 -16.70 8.12
CA THR A 123 24.58 -15.35 7.70
C THR A 123 23.97 -14.39 8.70
N ILE A 124 24.81 -13.67 9.45
CA ILE A 124 24.40 -12.63 10.40
C ILE A 124 23.80 -11.48 9.57
N VAL A 125 22.57 -11.63 9.11
CA VAL A 125 21.80 -10.52 8.57
C VAL A 125 21.45 -9.67 9.78
N ALA A 126 21.97 -8.45 9.82
CA ALA A 126 21.63 -7.53 10.88
C ALA A 126 20.11 -7.30 10.85
N GLN A 127 19.41 -7.65 11.93
CA GLN A 127 17.98 -7.41 12.04
C GLN A 127 17.70 -5.91 11.97
N HIS A 128 16.95 -5.51 10.95
CA HIS A 128 16.57 -4.12 10.70
C HIS A 128 15.20 -3.80 11.27
N ARG A 129 14.98 -2.52 11.58
CA ARG A 129 13.70 -2.02 12.11
C ARG A 129 13.08 -1.08 11.11
N ILE A 130 11.83 -1.30 10.77
CA ILE A 130 11.26 -0.82 9.50
C ILE A 130 10.03 0.05 9.74
N LEU A 131 9.99 1.21 9.09
CA LEU A 131 8.76 2.00 8.93
C LEU A 131 8.09 1.63 7.62
N ILE A 132 6.82 1.24 7.64
CA ILE A 132 6.05 0.95 6.43
C ILE A 132 4.97 2.02 6.29
N PHE A 133 5.08 2.83 5.22
CA PHE A 133 4.16 3.89 4.89
C PHE A 133 3.15 3.46 3.82
N CYS A 134 1.88 3.64 4.14
CA CYS A 134 0.77 3.58 3.20
C CYS A 134 0.02 4.91 3.17
N GLN A 135 -0.78 5.13 2.15
CA GLN A 135 -1.63 6.31 2.02
C GLN A 135 -3.04 5.99 2.52
N LEU A 136 -3.51 4.78 2.23
CA LEU A 136 -4.82 4.29 2.63
C LEU A 136 -4.73 3.46 3.91
N LYS A 137 -5.66 3.71 4.84
CA LYS A 137 -5.84 2.85 6.03
C LYS A 137 -6.13 1.39 5.62
N SER A 138 -6.96 1.20 4.60
CA SER A 138 -7.28 -0.13 4.07
C SER A 138 -6.07 -0.88 3.52
N MET A 139 -5.04 -0.18 3.03
CA MET A 139 -3.79 -0.82 2.62
C MET A 139 -2.97 -1.28 3.83
N LEU A 140 -3.01 -0.56 4.95
CA LEU A 140 -2.43 -1.05 6.21
C LEU A 140 -3.17 -2.29 6.73
N ASP A 141 -4.50 -2.30 6.63
CA ASP A 141 -5.31 -3.48 6.98
C ASP A 141 -4.88 -4.70 6.15
N ILE A 142 -4.69 -4.51 4.84
CA ILE A 142 -4.19 -5.56 3.93
C ILE A 142 -2.76 -6.00 4.30
N VAL A 143 -1.83 -5.07 4.53
CA VAL A 143 -0.46 -5.44 4.96
C VAL A 143 -0.50 -6.26 6.26
N GLU A 144 -1.37 -5.89 7.20
CA GLU A 144 -1.49 -6.57 8.47
C GLU A 144 -2.11 -7.98 8.34
N HIS A 145 -3.24 -8.08 7.65
CA HIS A 145 -4.06 -9.29 7.60
C HIS A 145 -3.70 -10.26 6.47
N ASP A 146 -3.18 -9.75 5.36
CA ASP A 146 -2.90 -10.54 4.15
C ASP A 146 -1.40 -10.81 4.00
N LEU A 147 -0.53 -10.06 4.72
CA LEU A 147 0.92 -10.27 4.71
C LEU A 147 1.48 -10.67 6.09
N LEU A 148 1.42 -9.78 7.10
CA LEU A 148 2.16 -10.00 8.35
C LEU A 148 1.62 -11.20 9.14
N LYS A 149 0.33 -11.23 9.44
CA LYS A 149 -0.27 -12.32 10.23
C LYS A 149 -0.12 -13.72 9.59
N PRO A 150 -0.40 -13.91 8.28
CA PRO A 150 -0.36 -15.25 7.69
C PRO A 150 1.04 -15.70 7.29
N HIS A 151 1.93 -14.76 6.89
CA HIS A 151 3.21 -15.12 6.27
C HIS A 151 4.44 -14.78 7.12
N LEU A 152 4.31 -13.90 8.11
CA LEU A 152 5.41 -13.44 8.96
C LEU A 152 4.97 -13.37 10.44
N PRO A 153 4.44 -14.46 11.03
CA PRO A 153 3.80 -14.43 12.36
C PRO A 153 4.75 -14.09 13.52
N SER A 154 6.07 -14.21 13.31
CA SER A 154 7.08 -13.82 14.30
C SER A 154 7.40 -12.32 14.29
N VAL A 155 7.02 -11.59 13.24
CA VAL A 155 7.31 -10.16 13.10
C VAL A 155 6.40 -9.36 14.02
N THR A 156 7.00 -8.62 14.93
CA THR A 156 6.27 -7.76 15.86
C THR A 156 6.04 -6.39 15.23
N TYR A 157 4.86 -5.81 15.43
CA TYR A 157 4.55 -4.52 14.84
C TYR A 157 3.65 -3.65 15.70
N LEU A 158 3.76 -2.34 15.49
CA LEU A 158 2.82 -1.33 15.97
C LEU A 158 2.14 -0.66 14.78
N ARG A 159 1.01 0.00 15.04
CA ARG A 159 0.23 0.69 14.02
C ARG A 159 -0.11 2.10 14.45
N LEU A 160 0.07 3.05 13.53
CA LEU A 160 -0.17 4.46 13.73
C LEU A 160 -0.87 5.09 12.52
N ASP A 161 -2.20 5.16 12.58
CA ASP A 161 -3.03 5.74 11.53
C ASP A 161 -4.00 6.82 12.05
N GLY A 162 -4.81 7.37 11.15
CA GLY A 162 -5.73 8.47 11.46
C GLY A 162 -6.81 8.12 12.48
N SER A 163 -7.06 6.84 12.76
CA SER A 163 -8.03 6.41 13.78
C SER A 163 -7.47 6.44 15.20
N ILE A 164 -6.14 6.53 15.36
CA ILE A 164 -5.51 6.68 16.68
C ILE A 164 -5.68 8.13 17.16
N PRO A 165 -6.26 8.35 18.37
CA PRO A 165 -6.39 9.68 18.95
C PRO A 165 -5.03 10.38 19.12
N ALA A 166 -4.99 11.69 18.87
CA ALA A 166 -3.73 12.46 18.89
C ALA A 166 -2.94 12.29 20.20
N GLY A 167 -3.62 12.25 21.35
CA GLY A 167 -2.99 12.05 22.66
C GLY A 167 -2.30 10.70 22.86
N GLN A 168 -2.68 9.68 22.09
CA GLN A 168 -2.07 8.33 22.18
C GLN A 168 -0.93 8.13 21.18
N ARG A 169 -0.80 8.98 20.15
CA ARG A 169 0.22 8.80 19.10
C ARG A 169 1.64 8.86 19.66
N HIS A 170 1.89 9.75 20.61
CA HIS A 170 3.20 9.89 21.24
C HIS A 170 3.61 8.64 22.04
N SER A 171 2.69 7.95 22.70
CA SER A 171 3.03 6.74 23.46
C SER A 171 3.42 5.59 22.54
N ILE A 172 2.74 5.44 21.39
CA ILE A 172 3.09 4.44 20.36
C ILE A 172 4.48 4.72 19.79
N VAL A 173 4.76 5.98 19.42
CA VAL A 173 6.09 6.39 18.92
C VAL A 173 7.17 6.18 19.96
N SER A 174 6.91 6.56 21.21
CA SER A 174 7.86 6.36 22.32
C SER A 174 8.14 4.87 22.53
N ARG A 175 7.10 4.03 22.50
CA ARG A 175 7.25 2.58 22.60
C ARG A 175 8.11 2.05 21.46
N PHE A 176 7.82 2.41 20.21
CA PHE A 176 8.64 1.99 19.07
C PHE A 176 10.10 2.45 19.22
N ASN A 177 10.38 3.69 19.60
CA ASN A 177 11.76 4.17 19.72
C ASN A 177 12.55 3.49 20.84
N ASN A 178 11.90 3.10 21.95
CA ASN A 178 12.57 2.58 23.15
C ASN A 178 12.55 1.05 23.27
N ASP A 179 11.64 0.36 22.58
CA ASP A 179 11.50 -1.09 22.62
C ASP A 179 12.09 -1.71 21.34
N PRO A 180 13.32 -2.26 21.38
CA PRO A 180 13.96 -2.85 20.22
C PRO A 180 13.34 -4.19 19.81
N SER A 181 12.43 -4.78 20.62
CA SER A 181 11.73 -6.01 20.27
C SER A 181 10.61 -5.79 19.25
N ILE A 182 10.33 -4.53 18.87
CA ILE A 182 9.32 -4.16 17.89
C ILE A 182 9.98 -3.94 16.53
N ASP A 183 9.73 -4.85 15.60
CA ASP A 183 10.37 -4.87 14.28
C ASP A 183 9.84 -3.79 13.35
N VAL A 184 8.51 -3.63 13.29
CA VAL A 184 7.83 -2.80 12.29
C VAL A 184 6.92 -1.76 12.93
N LEU A 185 6.90 -0.55 12.34
CA LEU A 185 5.84 0.43 12.59
C LEU A 185 5.08 0.68 11.29
N LEU A 186 3.79 0.34 11.29
CA LEU A 186 2.85 0.60 10.20
C LEU A 186 2.28 2.01 10.34
N LEU A 187 2.41 2.87 9.33
CA LEU A 187 1.91 4.25 9.38
C LEU A 187 1.15 4.65 8.12
N THR A 188 0.16 5.54 8.31
CA THR A 188 -0.26 6.36 7.18
C THR A 188 0.67 7.56 7.02
N THR A 189 1.02 7.91 5.78
CA THR A 189 1.90 9.06 5.48
C THR A 189 1.37 10.35 6.09
N HIS A 190 0.04 10.52 6.12
CA HIS A 190 -0.61 11.67 6.74
C HIS A 190 -0.26 11.82 8.24
N VAL A 191 -0.28 10.73 9.01
CA VAL A 191 0.08 10.78 10.43
C VAL A 191 1.59 10.87 10.64
N GLY A 192 2.38 10.22 9.78
CA GLY A 192 3.83 10.35 9.77
C GLY A 192 4.30 11.79 9.54
N GLY A 193 3.59 12.56 8.71
CA GLY A 193 3.90 13.96 8.41
C GLY A 193 3.67 14.95 9.57
N LEU A 194 3.09 14.53 10.69
CA LEU A 194 2.72 15.42 11.81
C LEU A 194 3.88 15.80 12.74
N GLY A 195 5.13 15.58 12.33
CA GLY A 195 6.32 16.02 13.08
C GLY A 195 6.79 15.06 14.18
N LEU A 196 6.30 13.83 14.19
CA LEU A 196 6.75 12.76 15.10
C LEU A 196 8.24 12.43 14.87
N ASN A 197 8.95 12.00 15.91
CA ASN A 197 10.36 11.62 15.83
C ASN A 197 10.48 10.09 15.81
N LEU A 198 10.89 9.50 14.68
CA LEU A 198 10.90 8.04 14.46
C LEU A 198 12.33 7.51 14.29
N THR A 199 13.19 7.75 15.29
CA THR A 199 14.63 7.39 15.25
C THR A 199 14.89 5.90 15.50
N GLY A 200 13.89 5.13 15.91
CA GLY A 200 14.04 3.71 16.23
C GLY A 200 14.18 2.78 15.00
N ALA A 201 13.88 3.27 13.80
CA ALA A 201 13.95 2.51 12.55
C ALA A 201 15.17 2.89 11.73
N ASP A 202 15.73 1.95 10.99
CA ASP A 202 16.85 2.15 10.06
C ASP A 202 16.49 1.82 8.60
N THR A 203 15.24 1.46 8.33
CA THR A 203 14.73 1.25 6.97
C THR A 203 13.35 1.87 6.82
N VAL A 204 13.10 2.54 5.69
CA VAL A 204 11.79 3.16 5.38
C VAL A 204 11.25 2.62 4.06
N VAL A 205 10.06 2.03 4.11
CA VAL A 205 9.40 1.45 2.95
C VAL A 205 8.10 2.19 2.65
N PHE A 206 7.96 2.69 1.42
CA PHE A 206 6.71 3.24 0.92
C PHE A 206 6.02 2.20 0.04
N VAL A 207 4.87 1.69 0.49
CA VAL A 207 4.02 0.80 -0.33
C VAL A 207 3.17 1.62 -1.30
N GLU A 208 2.77 2.82 -0.86
CA GLU A 208 1.98 3.78 -1.62
C GLU A 208 2.60 5.18 -1.56
N HIS A 209 2.60 5.88 -2.68
CA HIS A 209 3.11 7.26 -2.80
C HIS A 209 1.99 8.29 -2.87
N ASP A 210 2.21 9.48 -2.30
CA ASP A 210 1.30 10.62 -2.49
C ASP A 210 1.46 11.20 -3.91
N TRP A 211 0.41 11.89 -4.39
CA TRP A 211 0.51 12.64 -5.65
C TRP A 211 1.49 13.81 -5.54
N ASN A 212 1.67 14.34 -4.34
CA ASN A 212 2.68 15.32 -4.00
C ASN A 212 3.88 14.62 -3.33
N PRO A 213 5.00 14.43 -4.05
CA PRO A 213 6.20 13.77 -3.51
C PRO A 213 6.75 14.43 -2.24
N MET A 214 6.48 15.73 -2.04
CA MET A 214 6.96 16.46 -0.86
C MET A 214 6.40 15.88 0.45
N LYS A 215 5.19 15.29 0.42
CA LYS A 215 4.63 14.65 1.62
C LYS A 215 5.38 13.37 2.00
N ASP A 216 5.79 12.59 1.01
CA ASP A 216 6.55 11.37 1.23
C ASP A 216 7.97 11.72 1.72
N LEU A 217 8.61 12.73 1.12
CA LEU A 217 9.90 13.28 1.59
C LEU A 217 9.81 13.77 3.05
N GLN A 218 8.74 14.51 3.39
CA GLN A 218 8.53 14.99 4.76
C GLN A 218 8.39 13.84 5.77
N ALA A 219 7.72 12.75 5.36
CA ALA A 219 7.57 11.55 6.18
C ALA A 219 8.91 10.80 6.34
N MET A 220 9.70 10.69 5.27
CA MET A 220 11.04 10.08 5.29
C MET A 220 12.02 10.86 6.19
N ASP A 221 11.99 12.19 6.13
CA ASP A 221 12.78 13.07 7.01
C ASP A 221 12.51 12.83 8.51
N ARG A 222 11.39 12.18 8.88
CA ARG A 222 11.12 11.83 10.28
C ARG A 222 11.97 10.68 10.80
N ALA A 223 12.40 9.78 9.91
CA ALA A 223 13.33 8.69 10.21
C ALA A 223 14.80 9.14 10.10
N HIS A 224 15.08 10.05 9.16
CA HIS A 224 16.40 10.67 8.95
C HIS A 224 16.58 11.90 9.87
N ARG A 225 16.43 11.72 11.19
CA ARG A 225 16.55 12.80 12.18
C ARG A 225 17.78 12.67 13.08
N ILE A 226 18.20 13.81 13.66
CA ILE A 226 19.28 13.87 14.65
C ILE A 226 18.91 12.93 15.82
N GLY A 227 19.77 11.94 16.08
CA GLY A 227 19.51 10.83 17.02
C GLY A 227 19.51 9.45 16.33
N GLN A 228 19.36 9.42 15.01
CA GLN A 228 19.60 8.23 14.20
C GLN A 228 21.09 7.87 14.21
N LYS A 229 21.42 6.61 14.53
CA LYS A 229 22.80 6.12 14.61
C LYS A 229 23.20 5.23 13.43
N ARG A 230 22.26 4.86 12.56
CA ARG A 230 22.47 3.97 11.40
C ARG A 230 22.13 4.68 10.09
N VAL A 231 22.77 4.27 9.00
CA VAL A 231 22.38 4.70 7.66
C VAL A 231 20.96 4.19 7.40
N VAL A 232 20.07 5.09 6.98
CA VAL A 232 18.68 4.74 6.69
C VAL A 232 18.54 4.42 5.21
N ASN A 233 17.96 3.25 4.92
CA ASN A 233 17.70 2.76 3.55
C ASN A 233 16.27 3.00 3.09
#